data_AF-V6F7L6-F1
#
_entry.id   AF-V6F7L6-F1
#
_cell.length_a   1.000
_cell.length_b   1.000
_cell.length_c   1.000
_cell.angle_alpha   90.00
_cell.angle_beta   90.00
_cell.angle_gamma   90.00
#
_symmetry.space_group_name_H-M   'P 1'
#
loop_
_entity.id
_entity.type
_entity.pdbx_description
1 polymer ?
#
loop_
_entity_poly.entity_id
_entity_poly.type
_entity_poly.pdbx_seq_one_letter_code
_entity_poly.pdbx_strand_id
1 'polypeptide(L)'
;MNAIGRDNAGGQLAVHHHLGVRRLTPRECERLQGFPDHYTRIPWRRKAAEDCPDGPRYRALGNSMAVPVMAWIGSRIQATGR
;
A
#
# COMPACT_ATOMS: atom_id res chain seq x y z
N MET A 1 -17.78 -23.18 -22.11
CA MET A 1 -16.45 -23.08 -21.49
C MET A 1 -16.42 -21.75 -20.74
N ASN A 2 -16.82 -21.76 -19.47
CA ASN A 2 -17.00 -20.54 -18.66
C ASN A 2 -15.74 -20.27 -17.84
N ALA A 3 -15.01 -19.20 -18.17
CA ALA A 3 -14.02 -18.60 -17.29
C ALA A 3 -14.68 -17.40 -16.60
N ILE A 4 -15.18 -17.62 -15.39
CA ILE A 4 -15.71 -16.55 -14.53
C ILE A 4 -14.51 -15.75 -14.01
N GLY A 5 -14.31 -14.56 -14.58
CA GLY A 5 -13.41 -13.55 -14.03
C GLY A 5 -13.89 -13.14 -12.64
N ARG A 6 -13.00 -13.23 -11.65
CA ARG A 6 -13.26 -12.72 -10.30
C ARG A 6 -13.00 -11.22 -10.28
N ASP A 7 -14.03 -10.45 -10.63
CA ASP A 7 -14.08 -9.02 -10.39
C ASP A 7 -14.31 -8.79 -8.89
N ASN A 8 -13.26 -8.36 -8.17
CA ASN A 8 -13.38 -8.01 -6.76
C ASN A 8 -14.09 -6.66 -6.62
N ALA A 9 -15.40 -6.75 -6.45
CA ALA A 9 -16.27 -5.90 -5.63
C ALA A 9 -16.00 -4.39 -5.65
N GLY A 10 -16.66 -3.72 -6.59
CA GLY A 10 -17.05 -2.33 -6.40
C GLY A 10 -18.03 -2.19 -5.25
N GLY A 11 -17.80 -1.19 -4.40
CA GLY A 11 -18.80 -0.63 -3.48
C GLY A 11 -19.09 -1.44 -2.23
N GLN A 12 -18.33 -1.19 -1.15
CA GLN A 12 -18.88 -1.43 0.19
C GLN A 12 -18.39 -0.38 1.17
N LEU A 13 -19.38 0.25 1.80
CA LEU A 13 -19.28 1.41 2.70
C LEU A 13 -18.32 1.12 3.85
N ALA A 14 -17.45 2.09 4.11
CA ALA A 14 -16.61 2.16 5.30
C ALA A 14 -17.50 2.41 6.52
N VAL A 15 -17.82 1.35 7.26
CA VAL A 15 -17.78 1.16 8.73
C VAL A 15 -18.35 -0.24 8.97
N HIS A 16 -17.51 -1.18 9.40
CA HIS A 16 -17.92 -2.57 9.64
C HIS A 16 -18.44 -2.69 11.09
N HIS A 17 -19.76 -2.78 11.27
CA HIS A 17 -20.40 -2.95 12.59
C HIS A 17 -20.37 -4.40 13.12
N HIS A 18 -19.57 -5.28 12.51
CA HIS A 18 -19.51 -6.71 12.84
C HIS A 18 -18.04 -7.15 12.98
N LEU A 19 -17.72 -7.98 13.97
CA LEU A 19 -16.39 -8.57 14.09
C LEU A 19 -16.14 -9.49 12.87
N GLY A 20 -15.33 -9.04 11.92
CA GLY A 20 -15.02 -9.77 10.69
C GLY A 20 -13.55 -9.60 10.29
N VAL A 21 -12.90 -10.70 9.93
CA VAL A 21 -11.51 -10.69 9.46
C VAL A 21 -11.47 -10.25 8.00
N ARG A 22 -10.70 -9.19 7.70
CA ARG A 22 -10.41 -8.76 6.33
C ARG A 22 -8.92 -8.48 6.15
N ARG A 23 -8.47 -8.47 4.90
CA ARG A 23 -7.13 -7.95 4.55
C ARG A 23 -7.10 -6.44 4.76
N LEU A 24 -5.93 -5.94 5.16
CA LEU A 24 -5.65 -4.51 5.11
C LEU A 24 -5.58 -4.07 3.65
N THR A 25 -6.15 -2.89 3.36
CA THR A 25 -6.05 -2.23 2.06
C THR A 25 -4.62 -1.71 1.84
N PRO A 26 -4.21 -1.42 0.58
CA PRO A 26 -2.87 -0.86 0.35
C PRO A 26 -2.67 0.49 1.05
N ARG A 27 -3.73 1.31 1.18
CA ARG A 27 -3.66 2.60 1.90
C ARG A 27 -3.39 2.39 3.39
N GLU A 28 -4.03 1.40 4.00
CA GLU A 28 -3.76 1.07 5.40
C GLU A 28 -2.32 0.58 5.58
N CYS A 29 -1.81 -0.25 4.66
CA CYS A 29 -0.42 -0.70 4.67
C CYS A 29 0.58 0.44 4.42
N GLU A 30 0.27 1.42 3.57
CA GLU A 30 1.06 2.65 3.37
C GLU A 30 1.19 3.40 4.70
N ARG A 31 0.06 3.65 5.38
CA ARG A 31 0.04 4.35 6.67
C ARG A 31 0.80 3.58 7.77
N LEU A 32 0.64 2.26 7.83
CA LEU A 32 1.37 1.43 8.79
C LEU A 32 2.90 1.53 8.62
N GLN A 33 3.36 1.70 7.38
CA GLN A 33 4.78 1.90 7.09
C GLN A 33 5.22 3.38 7.21
N GLY A 34 4.30 4.32 7.39
CA GLY A 34 4.59 5.75 7.45
C GLY A 34 4.72 6.43 6.09
N PHE A 35 4.23 5.81 5.01
CA PHE A 35 4.11 6.47 3.70
C PHE A 35 2.91 7.42 3.65
N PRO A 36 2.98 8.48 2.83
CA PRO A 36 1.80 9.26 2.46
C PRO A 36 0.69 8.39 1.88
N ASP A 37 -0.56 8.85 2.00
CA ASP A 37 -1.69 8.21 1.36
C ASP A 37 -1.48 8.11 -0.17
N HIS A 38 -1.74 6.94 -0.74
CA HIS A 38 -1.58 6.65 -2.16
C HIS A 38 -0.14 6.69 -2.69
N TYR A 39 0.86 6.63 -1.82
CA TYR A 39 2.26 6.66 -2.23
C TYR A 39 2.63 5.59 -3.26
N THR A 40 2.05 4.39 -3.16
CA THR A 40 2.32 3.30 -4.11
C THR A 40 1.37 3.26 -5.31
N ARG A 41 0.39 4.18 -5.36
CA ARG A 41 -0.55 4.29 -6.48
C ARG A 41 0.12 5.10 -7.60
N ILE A 42 0.92 4.40 -8.40
CA ILE A 42 1.69 4.96 -9.52
C ILE A 42 1.18 4.43 -10.86
N PRO A 43 1.43 5.13 -11.99
CA PRO A 43 1.09 4.62 -13.32
C PRO A 43 1.65 3.21 -13.58
N TRP A 44 0.81 2.32 -14.10
CA TRP A 44 1.15 0.91 -14.29
C TRP A 44 0.86 0.45 -15.72
N ARG A 45 1.88 -0.08 -16.42
CA ARG A 45 1.76 -0.59 -17.80
C ARG A 45 1.04 0.40 -18.75
N ARG A 46 1.47 1.67 -18.74
CA ARG A 46 0.91 2.78 -19.54
C ARG A 46 -0.54 3.18 -19.17
N LYS A 47 -1.08 2.67 -18.07
CA LYS A 47 -2.35 3.12 -17.51
C LYS A 47 -2.11 4.20 -16.45
N ALA A 48 -3.17 4.95 -16.16
CA ALA A 48 -3.14 5.99 -15.15
C ALA A 48 -2.87 5.40 -13.75
N ALA A 49 -2.54 6.25 -12.78
CA ALA A 49 -2.21 5.81 -11.43
C ALA A 49 -3.41 5.16 -10.73
N GLU A 50 -4.61 5.64 -11.06
CA GLU A 50 -5.91 5.18 -10.54
C GLU A 50 -6.17 3.72 -10.92
N ASP A 51 -5.63 3.26 -12.05
CA ASP A 51 -5.75 1.90 -12.57
C ASP A 51 -4.67 0.94 -12.04
N CYS A 52 -3.83 1.40 -11.10
CA CYS A 52 -2.76 0.60 -10.54
C CYS A 52 -3.35 -0.54 -9.68
N PRO A 53 -3.15 -1.82 -10.06
CA PRO A 53 -3.72 -2.93 -9.32
C PRO A 53 -3.07 -3.08 -7.94
N ASP A 54 -3.83 -3.60 -6.98
CA ASP A 54 -3.37 -3.75 -5.60
C ASP A 54 -2.19 -4.72 -5.45
N GLY A 55 -2.08 -5.75 -6.30
CA GLY A 55 -1.00 -6.75 -6.23
C GLY A 55 0.41 -6.13 -6.25
N PRO A 56 0.76 -5.35 -7.29
CA PRO A 56 2.00 -4.58 -7.33
C PRO A 56 2.18 -3.64 -6.14
N ARG A 57 1.11 -3.01 -5.65
CA ARG A 57 1.16 -2.11 -4.48
C ARG A 57 1.54 -2.87 -3.22
N TYR A 58 0.92 -4.02 -2.94
CA TYR A 58 1.30 -4.87 -1.81
C TYR A 58 2.73 -5.38 -1.93
N ARG A 59 3.19 -5.76 -3.13
CA ARG A 59 4.57 -6.20 -3.34
C ARG A 59 5.57 -5.06 -3.08
N ALA A 60 5.30 -3.86 -3.57
CA ALA A 60 6.15 -2.70 -3.33
C ALA A 60 6.23 -2.38 -1.84
N LEU A 61 5.08 -2.37 -1.15
CA LEU A 61 5.01 -2.18 0.30
C LEU A 61 5.75 -3.27 1.06
N GLY A 62 5.54 -4.55 0.75
CA GLY A 62 6.16 -5.66 1.46
C GLY A 62 7.68 -5.76 1.28
N ASN A 63 8.20 -5.24 0.17
CA ASN A 63 9.64 -5.15 -0.09
C ASN A 63 10.27 -3.84 0.42
N SER A 64 9.48 -2.94 1.01
CA SER A 64 9.95 -1.66 1.51
C SER A 64 10.38 -1.74 2.97
N MET A 65 10.70 -0.58 3.54
CA MET A 65 11.07 -0.40 4.94
C MET A 65 10.15 0.65 5.57
N ALA A 66 9.90 0.53 6.88
CA ALA A 66 9.12 1.52 7.61
C ALA A 66 9.83 2.89 7.60
N VAL A 67 9.17 3.91 7.04
CA VAL A 67 9.68 5.27 6.87
C VAL A 67 10.20 5.88 8.17
N PRO A 68 9.51 5.75 9.33
CA PRO A 68 10.01 6.35 10.59
C PRO A 68 11.33 5.73 11.05
N VAL A 69 11.53 4.43 10.81
CA VAL A 69 12.77 3.73 11.18
C VAL A 69 13.92 4.20 10.30
N MET A 70 13.69 4.29 9.00
CA MET A 70 14.71 4.76 8.05
C MET A 70 15.09 6.22 8.29
N ALA A 71 14.13 7.08 8.63
CA ALA A 71 14.39 8.47 9.00
C ALA A 71 15.29 8.56 10.25
N TRP A 72 15.02 7.73 11.27
CA TRP A 72 15.85 7.68 12.47
C TRP A 72 17.27 7.23 12.16
N ILE A 73 17.46 6.13 11.42
CA ILE A 73 18.79 5.64 11.02
C ILE A 73 19.55 6.71 10.23
N GLY A 74 18.89 7.35 9.25
CA GLY A 74 19.50 8.39 8.42
C GLY A 74 20.03 9.56 9.25
N SER A 75 19.28 10.03 10.25
CA SER A 75 19.72 11.13 11.13
C SER A 75 21.00 10.78 11.92
N ARG A 76 21.18 9.51 12.29
CA ARG A 76 22.38 9.03 13.00
C ARG A 76 23.58 8.98 12.09
N ILE A 77 23.41 8.48 10.86
CA ILE A 77 24.48 8.46 9.85
C ILE A 77 24.95 9.90 9.57
N GLN A 78 24.01 10.83 9.36
CA GLN A 78 24.32 12.24 9.13
C GLN A 78 25.07 12.87 10.31
N ALA A 79 24.71 12.53 11.55
CA ALA A 79 25.39 13.05 12.74
C ALA A 79 26.85 12.59 12.89
N THR A 80 27.18 11.41 12.37
CA THR A 80 28.53 10.83 12.43
C THR A 80 29.41 11.19 11.24
N GLY A 81 28.85 11.37 10.04
CA GLY A 81 29.58 11.64 8.79
C GLY A 81 30.17 13.04 8.65
N ARG A 82 30.71 13.60 9.74
CA ARG A 82 31.57 14.80 9.70
C ARG A 82 32.94 14.50 9.12
#